data_AF-A0A2N5NCT9-F1
#
_entry.id   AF-A0A2N5NCT9-F1
#
_cell.length_a   1.000
_cell.length_b   1.000
_cell.length_c   1.000
_cell.angle_alpha   90.00
_cell.angle_beta   90.00
_cell.angle_gamma   90.00
#
_symmetry.space_group_name_H-M   'P 1'
#
loop_
_entity.id
_entity.type
_entity.pdbx_description
1 polymer ?
#
loop_
_entity_poly.entity_id
_entity_poly.type
_entity_poly.pdbx_seq_one_letter_code
_entity_poly.pdbx_strand_id
1 'polypeptide(L)'
;MLGLLAALALLASVLAGCGSSDDAESPAVSTALPWIGHAVRVEEGRFLFTSSAPGLPSNEAVWVAVGGELELPPVGQKVSVDFQGGAIATSYPGQGTARVIKHLQEEGEPFAGASLTAAEAIRRALEQLPELAVPVVQGVVYAADDASWTVRLEDDQAKDERVQEVRIPDAKTPAEQGASMTGHVVRIDKGGFLLTGEGGPSGNALSVTSPVSVELGQQVRVRFDGGINESYPAQAKAASVERIDSGDPQKLALSREKAIRMALEQAHAAVPIIVESSYQENGASWTVVIQDGMDAEAEPESIGIRVDASTAP
;
A
#
# COMPACT_ATOMS: atom_id res chain seq x y z
N MET A 1 -82.86 39.37 -37.14
CA MET A 1 -82.76 38.44 -38.29
C MET A 1 -81.32 38.00 -38.37
N LEU A 2 -80.98 36.87 -37.74
CA LEU A 2 -80.91 35.54 -38.38
C LEU A 2 -79.85 35.50 -39.50
N GLY A 3 -78.73 34.84 -39.22
CA GLY A 3 -77.63 34.62 -40.16
C GLY A 3 -76.60 33.66 -39.58
N LEU A 4 -76.99 32.40 -39.45
CA LEU A 4 -76.20 31.22 -39.08
C LEU A 4 -75.60 30.62 -40.37
N LEU A 5 -74.29 30.30 -40.42
CA LEU A 5 -73.59 29.29 -41.26
C LEU A 5 -72.08 29.63 -41.26
N ALA A 6 -71.16 28.96 -40.54
CA ALA A 6 -70.70 27.57 -40.51
C ALA A 6 -69.40 27.33 -41.32
N ALA A 7 -68.39 26.81 -40.60
CA ALA A 7 -67.26 25.95 -41.01
C ALA A 7 -66.14 26.50 -41.92
N LEU A 8 -64.87 26.47 -41.47
CA LEU A 8 -63.95 25.32 -41.65
C LEU A 8 -62.46 25.73 -41.42
N ALA A 9 -61.70 24.78 -40.84
CA ALA A 9 -60.23 24.60 -40.85
C ALA A 9 -59.37 25.51 -39.95
N LEU A 10 -58.87 25.00 -38.81
CA LEU A 10 -57.57 24.31 -38.66
C LEU A 10 -56.34 25.20 -38.93
N LEU A 11 -55.78 25.80 -37.87
CA LEU A 11 -54.35 25.69 -37.58
C LEU A 11 -54.07 26.01 -36.11
N ALA A 12 -53.79 24.98 -35.33
CA ALA A 12 -53.16 25.11 -34.02
C ALA A 12 -51.65 25.33 -34.24
N SER A 13 -51.13 26.44 -33.73
CA SER A 13 -49.69 26.67 -33.60
C SER A 13 -49.39 27.08 -32.16
N VAL A 14 -49.62 26.16 -31.23
CA VAL A 14 -48.99 26.22 -29.92
C VAL A 14 -47.58 25.67 -30.11
N LEU A 15 -46.65 26.55 -30.49
CA LEU A 15 -45.24 26.25 -30.39
C LEU A 15 -44.88 26.23 -28.91
N ALA A 16 -44.61 25.03 -28.43
CA ALA A 16 -43.97 24.73 -27.17
C ALA A 16 -42.65 25.51 -27.07
N GLY A 17 -42.61 26.48 -26.16
CA GLY A 17 -41.36 27.03 -25.62
C GLY A 17 -40.99 26.26 -24.36
N CYS A 18 -40.73 24.95 -24.50
CA CYS A 18 -39.96 24.24 -23.49
C CYS A 18 -38.52 24.72 -23.64
N GLY A 19 -38.07 25.60 -22.74
CA GLY A 19 -36.65 25.90 -22.59
C GLY A 19 -35.94 24.60 -22.27
N SER A 20 -35.15 24.12 -23.22
CA SER A 20 -34.30 22.95 -23.09
C SER A 20 -33.34 23.15 -21.92
N SER A 21 -33.40 22.26 -20.94
CA SER A 21 -32.22 21.90 -20.18
C SER A 21 -31.17 21.48 -21.20
N ASP A 22 -30.05 22.19 -21.25
CA ASP A 22 -28.83 21.69 -21.88
C ASP A 22 -28.40 20.44 -21.09
N ASP A 23 -28.91 19.29 -21.51
CA ASP A 23 -28.34 18.00 -21.16
C ASP A 23 -26.95 17.99 -21.80
N ALA A 24 -25.94 18.35 -21.02
CA ALA A 24 -24.55 18.18 -21.40
C ALA A 24 -24.36 16.71 -21.79
N GLU A 25 -24.15 16.47 -23.09
CA GLU A 25 -23.80 15.16 -23.62
C GLU A 25 -22.60 14.65 -22.82
N SER A 26 -22.78 13.55 -22.08
CA SER A 26 -21.68 12.94 -21.34
C SER A 26 -20.56 12.59 -22.33
N PRO A 27 -19.30 12.96 -22.06
CA PRO A 27 -18.22 12.67 -23.00
C PRO A 27 -18.15 11.16 -23.24
N ALA A 28 -18.31 10.76 -24.49
CA ALA A 28 -18.27 9.34 -24.87
C ALA A 28 -16.82 8.84 -24.72
N VAL A 29 -16.63 7.78 -23.94
CA VAL A 29 -15.34 7.08 -23.88
C VAL A 29 -15.09 6.40 -25.23
N SER A 30 -13.92 6.66 -25.82
CA SER A 30 -13.52 6.04 -27.09
C SER A 30 -13.57 4.51 -26.99
N THR A 31 -14.20 3.86 -27.97
CA THR A 31 -14.18 2.39 -28.11
C THR A 31 -12.88 1.89 -28.77
N ALA A 32 -11.88 2.76 -28.95
CA ALA A 32 -10.58 2.38 -29.49
C ALA A 32 -9.87 1.45 -28.49
N LEU A 33 -9.66 0.20 -28.92
CA LEU A 33 -8.95 -0.80 -28.13
C LEU A 33 -7.49 -0.93 -28.62
N PRO A 34 -6.53 -1.06 -27.70
CA PRO A 34 -6.70 -1.00 -26.25
C PRO A 34 -6.90 0.43 -25.73
N TRP A 35 -7.70 0.57 -24.66
CA TRP A 35 -7.88 1.84 -23.97
C TRP A 35 -6.66 2.09 -23.06
N ILE A 36 -6.07 3.29 -23.08
CA ILE A 36 -4.83 3.58 -22.34
C ILE A 36 -5.08 4.72 -21.36
N GLY A 37 -4.67 4.54 -20.11
CA GLY A 37 -4.76 5.56 -19.07
C GLY A 37 -4.12 5.14 -17.75
N HIS A 38 -4.28 5.93 -16.70
CA HIS A 38 -3.71 5.69 -15.38
C HIS A 38 -4.76 5.14 -14.41
N ALA A 39 -4.36 4.19 -13.56
CA ALA A 39 -5.15 3.79 -12.40
C ALA A 39 -5.13 4.91 -11.37
N VAL A 40 -6.24 5.59 -11.12
CA VAL A 40 -6.27 6.75 -10.21
C VAL A 40 -7.05 6.49 -8.93
N ARG A 41 -7.87 5.43 -8.90
CA ARG A 41 -8.58 5.00 -7.69
C ARG A 41 -8.94 3.53 -7.75
N VAL A 42 -9.11 2.92 -6.57
CA VAL A 42 -9.71 1.60 -6.40
C VAL A 42 -10.81 1.68 -5.34
N GLU A 43 -12.00 1.16 -5.67
CA GLU A 43 -13.17 1.10 -4.78
C GLU A 43 -13.89 -0.24 -5.00
N GLU A 44 -14.13 -0.99 -3.93
CA GLU A 44 -14.98 -2.20 -3.94
C GLU A 44 -14.68 -3.20 -5.09
N GLY A 45 -13.40 -3.40 -5.42
CA GLY A 45 -12.97 -4.32 -6.49
C GLY A 45 -13.08 -3.76 -7.92
N ARG A 46 -13.31 -2.45 -8.06
CA ARG A 46 -13.28 -1.74 -9.34
C ARG A 46 -12.23 -0.65 -9.32
N PHE A 47 -11.65 -0.37 -10.48
CA PHE A 47 -10.65 0.67 -10.66
C PHE A 47 -11.23 1.82 -11.46
N LEU A 48 -10.97 3.05 -11.02
CA LEU A 48 -11.16 4.22 -11.86
C LEU A 48 -9.89 4.41 -12.66
N PHE A 49 -10.02 4.33 -13.98
CA PHE A 49 -8.97 4.72 -14.90
C PHE A 49 -9.32 6.02 -15.60
N THR A 50 -8.32 6.87 -15.80
CA THR A 50 -8.48 8.13 -16.53
C THR A 50 -7.41 8.33 -17.59
N SER A 51 -7.74 9.01 -18.68
CA SER A 51 -6.84 9.29 -19.78
C SER A 51 -6.93 10.74 -20.24
N SER A 52 -5.77 11.32 -20.50
CA SER A 52 -5.58 12.63 -21.15
C SER A 52 -4.69 12.40 -22.39
N ALA A 53 -5.29 11.94 -23.49
CA ALA A 53 -4.51 11.73 -24.71
C ALA A 53 -4.42 13.03 -25.54
N PRO A 54 -3.23 13.43 -26.01
CA PRO A 54 -3.08 14.56 -26.92
C PRO A 54 -3.95 14.36 -28.17
N GLY A 55 -4.82 15.33 -28.47
CA GLY A 55 -5.71 15.29 -29.63
C GLY A 55 -7.11 14.73 -29.36
N LEU A 56 -7.42 14.29 -28.13
CA LEU A 56 -8.81 14.05 -27.72
C LEU A 56 -9.49 15.39 -27.36
N PRO A 57 -10.80 15.52 -27.67
CA PRO A 57 -11.56 16.73 -27.35
C PRO A 57 -11.86 16.87 -25.85
N SER A 58 -11.77 15.78 -25.09
CA SER A 58 -12.03 15.72 -23.65
C SER A 58 -11.19 14.65 -22.97
N ASN A 59 -11.02 14.77 -21.66
CA ASN A 59 -10.52 13.68 -20.83
C ASN A 59 -11.50 12.49 -20.88
N GLU A 60 -10.98 11.29 -20.65
CA GLU A 60 -11.79 10.09 -20.55
C GLU A 60 -11.65 9.48 -19.16
N ALA A 61 -12.76 8.98 -18.61
CA ALA A 61 -12.78 8.30 -17.32
C ALA A 61 -13.65 7.06 -17.41
N VAL A 62 -13.18 5.95 -16.85
CA VAL A 62 -13.88 4.67 -16.87
C VAL A 62 -13.67 3.90 -15.57
N TRP A 63 -14.78 3.53 -14.93
CA TRP A 63 -14.81 2.54 -13.86
C TRP A 63 -14.78 1.13 -14.45
N VAL A 64 -13.84 0.32 -13.99
CA VAL A 64 -13.55 -0.99 -14.56
C VAL A 64 -13.59 -2.05 -13.48
N ALA A 65 -14.54 -2.98 -13.60
CA ALA A 65 -14.57 -4.17 -12.79
C ALA A 65 -13.47 -5.14 -13.22
N VAL A 66 -12.77 -5.72 -12.26
CA VAL A 66 -11.66 -6.65 -12.50
C VAL A 66 -12.00 -8.01 -11.88
N GLY A 67 -11.92 -9.07 -12.68
CA GLY A 67 -12.13 -10.45 -12.22
C GLY A 67 -10.91 -10.99 -11.45
N GLY A 68 -11.14 -12.02 -10.62
CA GLY A 68 -10.14 -12.50 -9.64
C GLY A 68 -8.86 -13.15 -10.17
N GLU A 69 -8.73 -13.36 -11.48
CA GLU A 69 -7.51 -13.94 -12.09
C GLU A 69 -6.57 -12.90 -12.70
N LEU A 70 -6.95 -11.61 -12.74
CA LEU A 70 -6.13 -10.56 -13.35
C LEU A 70 -5.17 -9.95 -12.32
N GLU A 71 -3.92 -9.71 -12.75
CA GLU A 71 -2.97 -8.92 -11.98
C GLU A 71 -3.48 -7.48 -11.87
N LEU A 72 -3.61 -7.00 -10.63
CA LEU A 72 -4.15 -5.66 -10.36
C LEU A 72 -3.03 -4.62 -10.43
N PRO A 73 -3.21 -3.52 -11.18
CA PRO A 73 -2.23 -2.45 -11.20
C PRO A 73 -2.27 -1.68 -9.87
N PRO A 74 -1.12 -1.21 -9.35
CA PRO A 74 -1.12 -0.24 -8.26
C PRO A 74 -1.73 1.09 -8.74
N VAL A 75 -2.31 1.86 -7.82
CA VAL A 75 -2.70 3.25 -8.09
C VAL A 75 -1.47 4.03 -8.56
N GLY A 76 -1.66 4.90 -9.56
CA GLY A 76 -0.64 5.64 -10.28
C GLY A 76 -0.11 4.92 -11.53
N GLN A 77 -0.30 3.61 -11.67
CA GLN A 77 0.22 2.85 -12.81
C GLN A 77 -0.49 3.21 -14.11
N LYS A 78 0.29 3.48 -15.16
CA LYS A 78 -0.21 3.56 -16.54
C LYS A 78 -0.49 2.16 -17.08
N VAL A 79 -1.65 1.96 -17.67
CA VAL A 79 -2.09 0.66 -18.18
C VAL A 79 -2.75 0.76 -19.55
N SER A 80 -2.79 -0.39 -20.22
CA SER A 80 -3.64 -0.67 -21.37
C SER A 80 -4.73 -1.65 -20.94
N VAL A 81 -6.00 -1.33 -21.21
CA VAL A 81 -7.17 -2.13 -20.84
C VAL A 81 -7.90 -2.61 -22.09
N ASP A 82 -8.10 -3.93 -22.16
CA ASP A 82 -9.03 -4.55 -23.11
C ASP A 82 -10.35 -4.84 -22.38
N PHE A 83 -11.48 -4.34 -22.89
CA PHE A 83 -12.79 -4.58 -22.30
C PHE A 83 -13.44 -5.90 -22.73
N GLN A 84 -14.11 -6.57 -21.80
CA GLN A 84 -14.98 -7.69 -22.10
C GLN A 84 -16.20 -7.23 -22.89
N GLY A 85 -16.54 -7.92 -23.98
CA GLY A 85 -17.70 -7.58 -24.82
C GLY A 85 -17.54 -6.32 -25.68
N GLY A 86 -16.41 -5.61 -25.59
CA GLY A 86 -16.06 -4.47 -26.46
C GLY A 86 -16.89 -3.20 -26.25
N ALA A 87 -17.78 -3.17 -25.24
CA ALA A 87 -18.64 -2.02 -24.97
C ALA A 87 -18.39 -1.47 -23.57
N ILE A 88 -18.41 -0.14 -23.47
CA ILE A 88 -18.38 0.64 -22.22
C ILE A 88 -19.78 1.24 -22.06
N ALA A 89 -20.38 1.12 -20.89
CA ALA A 89 -21.69 1.71 -20.63
C ALA A 89 -21.60 3.25 -20.64
N THR A 90 -22.58 3.88 -21.31
CA THR A 90 -22.69 5.34 -21.45
C THR A 90 -23.09 5.99 -20.13
N SER A 91 -22.08 6.45 -19.38
CA SER A 91 -22.18 7.27 -18.18
C SER A 91 -20.85 8.02 -18.01
N TYR A 92 -20.77 8.97 -17.08
CA TYR A 92 -19.51 9.63 -16.77
C TYR A 92 -19.18 9.57 -15.27
N PRO A 93 -18.10 8.87 -14.86
CA PRO A 93 -17.22 8.03 -15.68
C PRO A 93 -17.95 6.83 -16.33
N GLY A 94 -17.47 6.39 -17.49
CA GLY A 94 -17.99 5.20 -18.17
C GLY A 94 -17.84 3.94 -17.32
N GLN A 95 -18.51 2.84 -17.67
CA GLN A 95 -18.42 1.59 -16.91
C GLN A 95 -18.05 0.41 -17.81
N GLY A 96 -17.08 -0.40 -17.42
CA GLY A 96 -16.63 -1.57 -18.17
C GLY A 96 -16.16 -2.72 -17.28
N THR A 97 -15.87 -3.87 -17.89
CA THR A 97 -15.22 -5.02 -17.23
C THR A 97 -13.94 -5.33 -17.98
N ALA A 98 -12.82 -5.47 -17.26
CA ALA A 98 -11.55 -5.81 -17.87
C ALA A 98 -11.51 -7.28 -18.30
N ARG A 99 -11.09 -7.51 -19.55
CA ARG A 99 -10.64 -8.82 -20.04
C ARG A 99 -9.13 -8.98 -19.85
N VAL A 100 -8.36 -7.93 -20.14
CA VAL A 100 -6.90 -7.90 -19.99
C VAL A 100 -6.50 -6.52 -19.48
N ILE A 101 -5.57 -6.48 -18.52
CA ILE A 101 -4.86 -5.27 -18.11
C ILE A 101 -3.37 -5.51 -18.36
N LYS A 102 -2.72 -4.59 -19.06
CA LYS A 102 -1.27 -4.61 -19.28
C LYS A 102 -0.66 -3.38 -18.62
N HIS A 103 0.33 -3.59 -17.76
CA HIS A 103 1.13 -2.51 -17.20
C HIS A 103 2.01 -1.92 -18.30
N LEU A 104 1.97 -0.61 -18.46
CA LEU A 104 2.80 0.11 -19.42
C LEU A 104 3.91 0.83 -18.66
N GLN A 105 5.14 0.69 -19.13
CA GLN A 105 6.24 1.54 -18.71
C GLN A 105 6.07 2.92 -19.35
N GLU A 106 6.27 4.00 -18.60
CA GLU A 106 6.29 5.32 -19.22
C GLU A 106 7.59 5.55 -20.00
N GLU A 107 7.49 6.29 -21.11
CA GLU A 107 8.66 6.65 -21.90
C GLU A 107 9.62 7.50 -21.06
N GLY A 108 10.87 7.05 -20.94
CA GLY A 108 11.88 7.73 -20.13
C GLY A 108 12.05 7.17 -18.72
N GLU A 109 11.30 6.13 -18.32
CA GLU A 109 11.54 5.41 -17.08
C GLU A 109 12.63 4.31 -17.20
N PRO A 110 13.45 4.09 -16.15
CA PRO A 110 13.55 4.93 -14.96
C PRO A 110 14.19 6.28 -15.30
N PHE A 111 13.64 7.36 -14.76
CA PHE A 111 14.24 8.69 -14.90
C PHE A 111 15.59 8.65 -14.20
N ALA A 112 16.67 8.94 -14.93
CA ALA A 112 18.03 8.75 -14.42
C ALA A 112 18.23 9.51 -13.09
N GLY A 113 18.53 8.77 -12.02
CA GLY A 113 18.75 9.33 -10.68
C GLY A 113 17.50 9.54 -9.83
N ALA A 114 16.30 9.22 -10.33
CA ALA A 114 15.10 9.23 -9.51
C ALA A 114 14.99 7.97 -8.64
N SER A 115 14.58 8.15 -7.38
CA SER A 115 14.33 7.08 -6.41
C SER A 115 12.92 6.50 -6.57
N LEU A 116 11.95 7.33 -6.95
CA LEU A 116 10.57 6.92 -7.21
C LEU A 116 10.36 6.59 -8.70
N THR A 117 9.29 5.85 -9.00
CA THR A 117 8.70 5.80 -10.36
C THR A 117 7.67 6.92 -10.54
N ALA A 118 7.28 7.20 -11.79
CA ALA A 118 6.17 8.11 -12.07
C ALA A 118 4.88 7.63 -11.42
N ALA A 119 4.63 6.30 -11.44
CA ALA A 119 3.48 5.71 -10.78
C ALA A 119 3.48 5.96 -9.26
N GLU A 120 4.63 5.83 -8.59
CA GLU A 120 4.76 6.13 -7.16
C GLU A 120 4.54 7.63 -6.87
N ALA A 121 5.05 8.52 -7.72
CA ALA A 121 4.81 9.96 -7.60
C ALA A 121 3.33 10.32 -7.79
N ILE A 122 2.65 9.77 -8.80
CA ILE A 122 1.22 9.97 -9.05
C ILE A 122 0.40 9.50 -7.86
N ARG A 123 0.67 8.29 -7.34
CA ARG A 123 -0.03 7.75 -6.17
C ARG A 123 0.03 8.70 -4.99
N ARG A 124 1.23 9.19 -4.65
CA ARG A 124 1.42 10.13 -3.54
C ARG A 124 0.74 11.48 -3.76
N ALA A 125 0.69 11.95 -5.01
CA ALA A 125 -0.05 13.16 -5.35
C ALA A 125 -1.56 12.99 -5.13
N LEU A 126 -2.12 11.85 -5.53
CA LEU A 126 -3.53 11.50 -5.30
C LEU A 126 -3.86 11.38 -3.80
N GLU A 127 -2.95 10.84 -2.99
CA GLU A 127 -3.09 10.75 -1.53
C GLU A 127 -3.17 12.13 -0.84
N GLN A 128 -2.52 13.16 -1.41
CA GLN A 128 -2.61 14.53 -0.90
C GLN A 128 -3.91 15.24 -1.30
N LEU A 129 -4.61 14.73 -2.32
CA LEU A 129 -5.82 15.30 -2.88
C LEU A 129 -6.98 14.28 -2.89
N PRO A 130 -7.40 13.76 -1.72
CA PRO A 130 -8.46 12.75 -1.65
C PRO A 130 -9.83 13.28 -2.10
N GLU A 131 -9.99 14.60 -2.16
CA GLU A 131 -11.24 15.29 -2.46
C GLU A 131 -11.59 15.31 -3.97
N LEU A 132 -10.64 15.02 -4.86
CA LEU A 132 -10.87 15.07 -6.30
C LEU A 132 -11.92 14.04 -6.69
N ALA A 133 -12.97 14.41 -7.42
CA ALA A 133 -14.03 13.48 -7.79
C ALA A 133 -13.57 12.54 -8.91
N VAL A 134 -13.02 13.09 -10.00
CA VAL A 134 -12.48 12.33 -11.14
C VAL A 134 -11.08 12.85 -11.49
N PRO A 135 -10.03 12.38 -10.78
CA PRO A 135 -8.67 12.85 -11.00
C PRO A 135 -8.09 12.32 -12.32
N VAL A 136 -7.60 13.21 -13.17
CA VAL A 136 -6.95 12.92 -14.45
C VAL A 136 -5.50 13.39 -14.40
N VAL A 137 -4.55 12.49 -14.68
CA VAL A 137 -3.13 12.83 -14.76
C VAL A 137 -2.88 13.60 -16.06
N GLN A 138 -2.52 14.88 -15.96
CA GLN A 138 -2.21 15.75 -17.11
C GLN A 138 -0.71 15.77 -17.43
N GLY A 139 0.13 15.43 -16.46
CA GLY A 139 1.58 15.36 -16.65
C GLY A 139 2.33 15.00 -15.38
N VAL A 140 3.49 14.38 -15.57
CA VAL A 140 4.44 14.03 -14.52
C VAL A 140 5.83 14.43 -14.99
N VAL A 141 6.52 15.24 -14.20
CA VAL A 141 7.87 15.72 -14.53
C VAL A 141 8.79 15.52 -13.34
N TYR A 142 9.93 14.89 -13.56
CA TYR A 142 11.00 14.79 -12.57
C TYR A 142 12.00 15.94 -12.74
N ALA A 143 12.26 16.68 -11.66
CA ALA A 143 13.29 17.72 -11.58
C ALA A 143 14.48 17.22 -10.76
N ALA A 144 15.57 16.85 -11.44
CA ALA A 144 16.76 16.29 -10.81
C ALA A 144 17.48 17.29 -9.88
N ASP A 145 17.48 18.59 -10.23
CA ASP A 145 18.13 19.65 -9.44
C ASP A 145 17.55 19.76 -8.03
N ASP A 146 16.26 19.45 -7.89
CA ASP A 146 15.53 19.56 -6.64
C ASP A 146 15.14 18.20 -6.04
N ALA A 147 15.56 17.09 -6.68
CA ALA A 147 15.15 15.72 -6.35
C ALA A 147 13.65 15.65 -6.03
N SER A 148 12.80 16.10 -6.96
CA SER A 148 11.36 16.13 -6.77
C SER A 148 10.58 15.94 -8.05
N TRP A 149 9.38 15.42 -7.89
CA TRP A 149 8.40 15.24 -8.94
C TRP A 149 7.34 16.33 -8.86
N THR A 150 6.91 16.81 -10.01
CA THR A 150 5.71 17.62 -10.15
C THR A 150 4.67 16.80 -10.88
N VAL A 151 3.54 16.55 -10.22
CA VAL A 151 2.38 15.85 -10.78
C VAL A 151 1.27 16.87 -10.99
N ARG A 152 0.80 17.01 -12.23
CA ARG A 152 -0.31 17.88 -12.59
C ARG A 152 -1.58 17.03 -12.71
N LEU A 153 -2.53 17.26 -11.81
CA LEU A 153 -3.81 16.55 -11.75
C LEU A 153 -4.94 17.49 -12.10
N GLU A 154 -5.90 17.01 -12.88
CA GLU A 154 -7.16 17.70 -13.15
C GLU A 154 -8.33 16.96 -12.50
N ASP A 155 -9.22 17.61 -11.77
CA ASP A 155 -10.52 17.04 -11.43
C ASP A 155 -11.53 17.35 -12.52
N ASP A 156 -11.82 16.33 -13.34
CA ASP A 156 -12.70 16.49 -14.51
C ASP A 156 -14.17 16.72 -14.15
N GLN A 157 -14.53 16.59 -12.86
CA GLN A 157 -15.87 16.90 -12.34
C GLN A 157 -15.91 18.19 -11.51
N ALA A 158 -14.78 18.88 -11.31
CA ALA A 158 -14.77 20.14 -10.58
C ALA A 158 -15.51 21.25 -11.35
N LYS A 159 -16.31 22.00 -10.61
CA LYS A 159 -17.05 23.18 -11.11
C LYS A 159 -16.14 24.42 -11.24
N ASP A 160 -15.16 24.54 -10.35
CA ASP A 160 -14.15 25.61 -10.31
C ASP A 160 -12.74 25.00 -10.48
N GLU A 161 -11.67 25.69 -10.05
CA GLU A 161 -10.25 25.37 -10.28
C GLU A 161 -9.98 23.88 -10.50
N ARG A 162 -9.77 23.54 -11.77
CA ARG A 162 -9.75 22.15 -12.22
C ARG A 162 -8.40 21.50 -12.01
N VAL A 163 -7.33 22.27 -12.06
CA VAL A 163 -5.96 21.75 -12.16
C VAL A 163 -5.17 22.08 -10.91
N GLN A 164 -4.58 21.05 -10.31
CA GLN A 164 -3.69 21.15 -9.17
C GLN A 164 -2.31 20.60 -9.53
N GLU A 165 -1.27 21.32 -9.13
CA GLU A 165 0.11 20.86 -9.24
C GLU A 165 0.60 20.45 -7.84
N VAL A 166 0.96 19.17 -7.70
CA VAL A 166 1.46 18.62 -6.44
C VAL A 166 2.94 18.33 -6.60
N ARG A 167 3.74 18.86 -5.67
CA ARG A 167 5.17 18.60 -5.59
C ARG A 167 5.44 17.45 -4.63
N ILE A 168 6.08 16.40 -5.13
CA ILE A 168 6.42 15.19 -4.38
C ILE A 168 7.94 15.08 -4.26
N PRO A 169 8.52 15.13 -3.04
CA PRO A 169 9.93 14.86 -2.85
C PRO A 169 10.29 13.45 -3.33
N ASP A 170 11.42 13.32 -4.04
CA ASP A 170 11.96 12.05 -4.55
C ASP A 170 12.72 11.29 -3.47
N ALA A 171 12.03 11.05 -2.35
CA ALA A 171 12.51 10.25 -1.24
C ALA A 171 11.54 9.10 -1.01
N LYS A 172 12.06 7.86 -1.00
CA LYS A 172 11.32 6.72 -0.45
C LYS A 172 11.15 6.95 1.05
N THR A 173 9.96 6.70 1.60
CA THR A 173 9.78 6.70 3.06
C THR A 173 10.62 5.58 3.69
N PRO A 174 10.95 5.63 4.99
CA PRO A 174 11.64 4.51 5.66
C PRO A 174 10.96 3.15 5.42
N ALA A 175 9.62 3.15 5.32
CA ALA A 175 8.82 1.99 4.94
C ALA A 175 9.17 1.44 3.55
N GLU A 176 9.25 2.32 2.54
CA GLU A 176 9.55 1.98 1.15
C GLU A 176 11.05 1.76 0.91
N GLN A 177 11.90 2.22 1.82
CA GLN A 177 13.33 1.93 1.85
C GLN A 177 13.65 0.55 2.44
N GLY A 178 12.64 -0.22 2.85
CA GLY A 178 12.83 -1.55 3.43
C GLY A 178 13.44 -1.49 4.82
N ALA A 179 13.09 -0.47 5.62
CA ALA A 179 13.38 -0.46 7.04
C ALA A 179 12.97 -1.83 7.61
N SER A 180 13.97 -2.51 8.16
CA SER A 180 13.80 -3.83 8.70
C SER A 180 14.50 -3.94 10.03
N MET A 181 13.92 -4.74 10.90
CA MET A 181 14.53 -5.08 12.17
C MET A 181 14.73 -6.59 12.21
N THR A 182 15.93 -7.00 12.61
CA THR A 182 16.22 -8.38 12.96
C THR A 182 16.20 -8.50 14.47
N GLY A 183 15.51 -9.50 15.00
CA GLY A 183 15.39 -9.71 16.43
C GLY A 183 14.77 -11.06 16.77
N HIS A 184 14.61 -11.33 18.06
CA HIS A 184 13.94 -12.50 18.58
C HIS A 184 12.50 -12.18 18.96
N VAL A 185 11.61 -13.12 18.69
CA VAL A 185 10.22 -13.08 19.15
C VAL A 185 10.20 -13.40 20.65
N VAL A 186 9.90 -12.41 21.48
CA VAL A 186 9.95 -12.55 22.95
C VAL A 186 8.57 -12.61 23.59
N ARG A 187 7.52 -12.25 22.85
CA ARG A 187 6.12 -12.42 23.24
C ARG A 187 5.27 -12.57 21.99
N ILE A 188 4.22 -13.39 22.08
CA ILE A 188 3.23 -13.55 21.01
C ILE A 188 1.90 -13.04 21.54
N ASP A 189 1.29 -12.10 20.79
CA ASP A 189 0.04 -11.47 21.13
C ASP A 189 -1.02 -11.79 20.05
N LYS A 190 -2.30 -11.49 20.31
CA LYS A 190 -3.34 -11.72 19.30
C LYS A 190 -3.13 -10.79 18.09
N GLY A 191 -2.74 -11.35 16.95
CA GLY A 191 -2.55 -10.62 15.69
C GLY A 191 -1.16 -10.01 15.52
N GLY A 192 -0.18 -10.42 16.34
CA GLY A 192 1.17 -9.88 16.26
C GLY A 192 2.12 -10.50 17.27
N PHE A 193 3.27 -9.86 17.46
CA PHE A 193 4.29 -10.31 18.39
C PHE A 193 5.17 -9.13 18.84
N LEU A 194 5.81 -9.30 19.99
CA LEU A 194 6.86 -8.41 20.46
C LEU A 194 8.20 -8.93 19.96
N LEU A 195 8.93 -8.07 19.26
CA LEU A 195 10.26 -8.31 18.71
C LEU A 195 11.28 -7.50 19.50
N THR A 196 12.36 -8.15 19.95
CA THR A 196 13.52 -7.44 20.50
C THR A 196 14.78 -7.76 19.73
N GLY A 197 15.55 -6.74 19.38
CA GLY A 197 16.73 -6.88 18.53
C GLY A 197 17.82 -5.91 18.93
N GLU A 198 19.04 -6.19 18.46
CA GLU A 198 20.19 -5.31 18.68
C GLU A 198 20.06 -4.06 17.80
N GLY A 199 20.01 -2.87 18.41
CA GLY A 199 20.17 -1.59 17.70
C GLY A 199 18.92 -1.03 16.99
N GLY A 200 17.70 -1.38 17.42
CA GLY A 200 16.45 -0.82 16.86
C GLY A 200 16.20 0.65 17.26
N PRO A 201 15.38 1.40 16.48
CA PRO A 201 15.18 2.85 16.62
C PRO A 201 14.51 3.32 17.93
N SER A 202 14.08 2.39 18.79
CA SER A 202 13.22 2.67 19.95
C SER A 202 13.66 1.96 21.24
N GLY A 203 14.95 1.65 21.41
CA GLY A 203 15.44 1.04 22.66
C GLY A 203 15.10 -0.44 22.79
N ASN A 204 15.33 -1.19 21.70
CA ASN A 204 15.36 -2.66 21.64
C ASN A 204 14.03 -3.42 21.75
N ALA A 205 12.85 -2.78 21.79
CA ALA A 205 11.55 -3.47 21.79
C ALA A 205 10.54 -2.87 20.80
N LEU A 206 9.94 -3.73 19.98
CA LEU A 206 9.00 -3.36 18.92
C LEU A 206 7.79 -4.32 18.89
N SER A 207 6.59 -3.78 19.08
CA SER A 207 5.33 -4.50 18.88
C SER A 207 4.95 -4.50 17.40
N VAL A 208 4.91 -5.68 16.81
CA VAL A 208 4.69 -5.87 15.37
C VAL A 208 3.31 -6.47 15.13
N THR A 209 2.47 -5.78 14.36
CA THR A 209 1.22 -6.34 13.84
C THR A 209 1.50 -7.16 12.59
N SER A 210 1.16 -8.44 12.59
CA SER A 210 1.41 -9.33 11.44
C SER A 210 0.46 -10.54 11.45
N PRO A 211 -0.07 -10.96 10.29
CA PRO A 211 -0.80 -12.22 10.18
C PRO A 211 0.13 -13.45 10.11
N VAL A 212 1.45 -13.25 10.00
CA VAL A 212 2.42 -14.34 9.87
C VAL A 212 2.61 -15.03 11.22
N SER A 213 2.45 -16.35 11.23
CA SER A 213 2.71 -17.18 12.41
C SER A 213 4.21 -17.33 12.66
N VAL A 214 4.61 -17.08 13.91
CA VAL A 214 5.99 -17.17 14.44
C VAL A 214 5.99 -17.93 15.76
N GLU A 215 7.16 -18.38 16.21
CA GLU A 215 7.32 -19.08 17.49
C GLU A 215 8.10 -18.25 18.52
N LEU A 216 7.83 -18.47 19.81
CA LEU A 216 8.58 -17.85 20.89
C LEU A 216 10.06 -18.25 20.81
N GLY A 217 10.95 -17.28 20.97
CA GLY A 217 12.40 -17.42 20.85
C GLY A 217 12.94 -17.46 19.42
N GLN A 218 12.08 -17.45 18.40
CA GLN A 218 12.49 -17.50 17.00
C GLN A 218 13.17 -16.20 16.56
N GLN A 219 14.26 -16.32 15.79
CA GLN A 219 14.88 -15.14 15.18
C GLN A 219 14.19 -14.81 13.85
N VAL A 220 13.77 -13.55 13.68
CA VAL A 220 13.08 -13.09 12.47
C VAL A 220 13.63 -11.75 12.01
N ARG A 221 13.54 -11.51 10.71
CA ARG A 221 13.67 -10.20 10.08
C ARG A 221 12.29 -9.71 9.65
N VAL A 222 11.87 -8.59 10.20
CA VAL A 222 10.60 -7.94 9.86
C VAL A 222 10.90 -6.75 8.96
N ARG A 223 10.28 -6.69 7.77
CA ARG A 223 10.18 -5.46 6.97
C ARG A 223 8.88 -4.77 7.30
N PHE A 224 8.89 -3.44 7.42
CA PHE A 224 7.72 -2.69 7.86
C PHE A 224 6.86 -2.21 6.69
N ASP A 225 5.55 -2.20 6.92
CA ASP A 225 4.52 -1.57 6.08
C ASP A 225 4.14 -0.23 6.73
N GLY A 226 4.61 0.87 6.15
CA GLY A 226 4.48 2.20 6.74
C GLY A 226 5.54 2.54 7.81
N GLY A 227 5.29 3.62 8.54
CA GLY A 227 6.21 4.12 9.57
C GLY A 227 6.22 3.28 10.86
N ILE A 228 7.18 3.58 11.73
CA ILE A 228 7.21 3.07 13.11
C ILE A 228 6.65 4.18 14.00
N ASN A 229 5.62 3.86 14.77
CA ASN A 229 5.04 4.80 15.73
C ASN A 229 5.94 4.89 16.97
N GLU A 230 6.23 6.14 17.37
CA GLU A 230 7.04 6.45 18.54
C GLU A 230 6.24 6.22 19.83
N SER A 231 6.34 5.00 20.36
CA SER A 231 5.84 4.58 21.68
C SER A 231 6.85 3.64 22.34
N TYR A 232 6.58 3.20 23.57
CA TYR A 232 7.38 2.13 24.20
C TYR A 232 6.49 0.99 24.73
N PRO A 233 6.65 -0.26 24.22
CA PRO A 233 7.42 -0.61 23.02
C PRO A 233 6.95 0.19 21.78
N ALA A 234 7.83 0.39 20.80
CA ALA A 234 7.42 1.02 19.55
C ALA A 234 6.43 0.14 18.81
N GLN A 235 5.69 0.69 17.85
CA GLN A 235 4.67 -0.06 17.13
C GLN A 235 4.87 0.02 15.63
N ALA A 236 4.75 -1.11 14.95
CA ALA A 236 4.85 -1.19 13.50
C ALA A 236 3.92 -2.27 12.92
N LYS A 237 3.58 -2.12 11.64
CA LYS A 237 2.93 -3.16 10.85
C LYS A 237 3.97 -3.87 10.00
N ALA A 238 3.90 -5.19 9.89
CA ALA A 238 4.80 -5.94 9.03
C ALA A 238 4.32 -5.95 7.58
N ALA A 239 5.19 -5.58 6.65
CA ALA A 239 5.05 -5.88 5.22
C ALA A 239 5.43 -7.33 4.93
N SER A 240 6.50 -7.83 5.57
CA SER A 240 6.94 -9.23 5.45
C SER A 240 7.69 -9.67 6.70
N VAL A 241 7.61 -10.96 7.03
CA VAL A 241 8.38 -11.58 8.13
C VAL A 241 9.18 -12.76 7.53
N GLU A 242 10.50 -12.66 7.60
CA GLU A 242 11.46 -13.69 7.18
C GLU A 242 12.03 -14.38 8.43
N ARG A 243 11.96 -15.71 8.50
CA ARG A 243 12.59 -16.47 9.58
C ARG A 243 14.08 -16.60 9.28
N ILE A 244 14.92 -16.28 10.25
CA ILE A 244 16.35 -16.46 10.13
C ILE A 244 16.70 -17.77 10.83
N ASP A 245 17.26 -18.69 10.07
CA ASP A 245 17.83 -19.89 10.66
C ASP A 245 19.14 -19.48 11.36
N SER A 246 19.13 -19.42 12.69
CA SER A 246 20.26 -18.93 13.50
C SER A 246 21.53 -19.80 13.40
N GLY A 247 21.51 -20.85 12.58
CA GLY A 247 22.72 -21.54 12.13
C GLY A 247 23.52 -22.10 13.29
N ASP A 248 22.86 -22.70 14.28
CA ASP A 248 23.57 -23.40 15.33
C ASP A 248 24.47 -24.47 14.70
N PRO A 249 25.72 -24.62 15.16
CA PRO A 249 26.54 -25.71 14.71
C PRO A 249 25.76 -27.00 14.96
N GLN A 250 25.60 -27.83 13.92
CA GLN A 250 24.77 -29.05 13.83
C GLN A 250 25.09 -30.16 14.86
N LYS A 251 25.78 -29.82 15.96
CA LYS A 251 26.29 -30.70 17.01
C LYS A 251 25.79 -30.32 18.42
N LEU A 252 25.02 -29.24 18.59
CA LEU A 252 24.41 -28.90 19.88
C LEU A 252 23.08 -29.64 20.06
N ALA A 253 22.88 -30.26 21.22
CA ALA A 253 21.62 -30.94 21.55
C ALA A 253 20.45 -29.97 21.86
N LEU A 254 20.75 -28.68 22.05
CA LEU A 254 19.77 -27.61 22.25
C LEU A 254 20.13 -26.40 21.38
N SER A 255 19.20 -25.97 20.52
CA SER A 255 19.38 -24.76 19.72
C SER A 255 19.27 -23.49 20.56
N ARG A 256 19.86 -22.39 20.07
CA ARG A 256 19.75 -21.06 20.66
C ARG A 256 18.30 -20.64 20.82
N GLU A 257 17.48 -20.82 19.78
CA GLU A 257 16.05 -20.45 19.83
C GLU A 257 15.32 -21.19 20.95
N LYS A 258 15.63 -22.47 21.14
CA LYS A 258 15.04 -23.28 22.22
C LYS A 258 15.56 -22.87 23.59
N ALA A 259 16.84 -22.53 23.72
CA ALA A 259 17.40 -21.99 24.96
C ALA A 259 16.76 -20.63 25.34
N ILE A 260 16.61 -19.74 24.36
CA ILE A 260 15.93 -18.45 24.53
C ILE A 260 14.48 -18.66 24.95
N ARG A 261 13.75 -19.57 24.30
CA ARG A 261 12.37 -19.91 24.67
C ARG A 261 12.27 -20.36 26.12
N MET A 262 13.14 -21.29 26.55
CA MET A 262 13.18 -21.77 27.92
C MET A 262 13.57 -20.69 28.94
N ALA A 263 14.39 -19.72 28.54
CA ALA A 263 14.76 -18.58 29.37
C ALA A 263 13.59 -17.59 29.51
N LEU A 264 12.88 -17.28 28.41
CA LEU A 264 11.70 -16.42 28.41
C LEU A 264 10.56 -16.98 29.27
N GLU A 265 10.42 -18.31 29.35
CA GLU A 265 9.45 -18.97 30.23
C GLU A 265 9.77 -18.81 31.73
N GLN A 266 11.02 -18.52 32.08
CA GLN A 266 11.50 -18.32 33.45
C GLN A 266 11.67 -16.85 33.84
N ALA A 267 11.73 -15.94 32.86
CA ALA A 267 11.94 -14.53 33.07
C ALA A 267 10.69 -13.84 33.63
N HIS A 268 10.88 -12.81 34.46
CA HIS A 268 9.78 -12.03 35.05
C HIS A 268 9.63 -10.64 34.44
N ALA A 269 10.39 -10.34 33.39
CA ALA A 269 10.37 -9.06 32.69
C ALA A 269 9.02 -8.77 31.99
N ALA A 270 8.50 -7.56 32.17
CA ALA A 270 7.30 -7.09 31.49
C ALA A 270 7.54 -6.88 29.98
N VAL A 271 8.72 -6.36 29.62
CA VAL A 271 9.22 -6.24 28.24
C VAL A 271 10.58 -6.95 28.17
N PRO A 272 10.61 -8.27 27.97
CA PRO A 272 11.86 -9.03 27.97
C PRO A 272 12.75 -8.63 26.80
N ILE A 273 13.91 -8.03 27.07
CA ILE A 273 14.96 -7.72 26.08
C ILE A 273 16.07 -8.75 26.24
N ILE A 274 16.36 -9.49 25.17
CA ILE A 274 17.52 -10.39 25.14
C ILE A 274 18.78 -9.55 24.95
N VAL A 275 19.60 -9.45 25.99
CA VAL A 275 20.86 -8.71 25.98
C VAL A 275 22.00 -9.59 25.48
N GLU A 276 22.01 -10.85 25.88
CA GLU A 276 23.02 -11.81 25.48
C GLU A 276 22.44 -13.22 25.42
N SER A 277 22.93 -14.02 24.47
CA SER A 277 22.76 -15.47 24.48
C SER A 277 24.07 -16.14 24.08
N SER A 278 24.68 -16.89 24.97
CA SER A 278 25.98 -17.54 24.74
C SER A 278 25.97 -18.99 25.21
N TYR A 279 26.61 -19.87 24.42
CA TYR A 279 26.78 -21.27 24.78
C TYR A 279 28.15 -21.47 25.43
N GLN A 280 28.16 -22.16 26.58
CA GLN A 280 29.37 -22.55 27.29
C GLN A 280 29.61 -24.05 27.13
N GLU A 281 30.67 -24.42 26.41
CA GLU A 281 31.06 -25.82 26.20
C GLU A 281 31.40 -26.50 27.55
N ASN A 282 32.12 -25.79 28.42
CA ASN A 282 32.47 -26.25 29.77
C ASN A 282 31.26 -26.12 30.71
N GLY A 283 30.38 -27.12 30.65
CA GLY A 283 29.12 -27.14 31.40
C GLY A 283 27.92 -27.51 30.55
N ALA A 284 28.10 -27.60 29.23
CA ALA A 284 27.05 -27.89 28.25
C ALA A 284 25.78 -27.08 28.55
N SER A 285 25.91 -25.75 28.61
CA SER A 285 24.82 -24.88 29.00
C SER A 285 24.76 -23.62 28.19
N TRP A 286 23.54 -23.18 27.92
CA TRP A 286 23.27 -21.84 27.43
C TRP A 286 23.14 -20.88 28.61
N THR A 287 23.69 -19.69 28.47
CA THR A 287 23.38 -18.54 29.31
C THR A 287 22.60 -17.55 28.47
N VAL A 288 21.43 -17.15 28.95
CA VAL A 288 20.61 -16.10 28.32
C VAL A 288 20.42 -14.99 29.34
N VAL A 289 20.80 -13.77 28.97
CA VAL A 289 20.66 -12.58 29.80
C VAL A 289 19.46 -11.78 29.30
N ILE A 290 18.49 -11.57 30.17
CA ILE A 290 17.23 -10.87 29.87
C ILE A 290 17.13 -9.64 30.76
N GLN A 291 16.89 -8.48 30.17
CA GLN A 291 16.60 -7.23 30.89
C GLN A 291 15.12 -6.88 30.72
N ASP A 292 14.50 -6.29 31.75
CA ASP A 292 13.18 -5.69 31.59
C ASP A 292 13.30 -4.31 30.95
N GLY A 293 12.77 -4.18 29.73
CA GLY A 293 12.73 -2.92 29.00
C GLY A 293 11.90 -1.82 29.68
N MET A 294 11.00 -2.16 30.61
CA MET A 294 10.23 -1.17 31.36
C MET A 294 10.99 -0.60 32.56
N ASP A 295 12.06 -1.26 33.00
CA ASP A 295 12.86 -0.86 34.15
C ASP A 295 14.36 -0.99 33.83
N ALA A 296 14.92 0.06 33.24
CA ALA A 296 16.32 0.10 32.82
C ALA A 296 17.31 0.04 34.01
N GLU A 297 16.85 0.32 35.24
CA GLU A 297 17.66 0.22 36.45
C GLU A 297 17.61 -1.17 37.09
N ALA A 298 16.69 -2.04 36.64
CA ALA A 298 16.65 -3.43 37.09
C ALA A 298 17.91 -4.19 36.65
N GLU A 299 18.49 -4.93 37.59
CA GLU A 299 19.60 -5.85 37.31
C GLU A 299 19.14 -6.92 36.31
N PRO A 300 19.85 -7.14 35.19
CA PRO A 300 19.49 -8.16 34.21
C PRO A 300 19.40 -9.56 34.83
N GLU A 301 18.36 -10.30 34.47
CA GLU A 301 18.19 -11.70 34.85
C GLU A 301 19.11 -12.57 33.99
N SER A 302 20.12 -13.20 34.60
CA SER A 302 20.98 -14.20 33.94
C SER A 302 20.43 -15.60 34.18
N ILE A 303 19.86 -16.21 33.14
CA ILE A 303 19.22 -17.53 33.22
C ILE A 303 20.11 -18.58 32.56
N GLY A 304 20.53 -19.58 33.35
CA GLY A 304 21.33 -20.71 32.88
C GLY A 304 20.44 -21.90 32.48
N ILE A 305 20.53 -22.32 31.22
CA ILE A 305 19.82 -23.49 30.69
C ILE A 305 20.83 -24.62 30.45
N ARG A 306 20.71 -25.71 31.22
CA ARG A 306 21.54 -26.91 31.01
C ARG A 306 21.04 -27.71 29.82
N VAL A 307 21.98 -28.18 29.02
CA VAL A 307 21.74 -29.10 27.92
C VAL A 307 21.93 -30.51 28.47
N ASP A 308 20.84 -31.12 28.92
CA ASP A 308 20.89 -32.51 29.35
C ASP A 308 21.19 -33.41 28.13
N ALA A 309 22.20 -34.28 28.26
CA ALA A 309 22.59 -35.22 27.20
C ALA A 309 21.50 -36.25 26.83
N SER A 310 20.37 -36.27 27.55
CA SER A 310 19.28 -37.23 27.37
C SER A 310 18.26 -36.85 26.29
N THR A 311 18.39 -35.71 25.63
CA THR A 311 17.46 -35.30 24.55
C THR A 311 18.12 -35.13 23.19
N ALA A 312 19.22 -35.86 22.94
CA ALA A 312 19.64 -36.11 21.57
C ALA A 312 18.71 -37.18 20.94
N PRO A 313 18.17 -36.97 19.73
CA PRO A 313 17.43 -38.00 19.00
C PRO A 313 18.29 -39.21 18.64
#